data_AF-A0A7G8PRP9-F1
#
_entry.id   AF-A0A7G8PRP9-F1
#
_cell.length_a   1.000
_cell.length_b   1.000
_cell.length_c   1.000
_cell.angle_alpha   90.00
_cell.angle_beta   90.00
_cell.angle_gamma   90.00
#
_symmetry.space_group_name_H-M   'P 1'
#
loop_
_entity.id
_entity.type
_entity.pdbx_description
1 polymer ?
#
loop_
_entity_poly.entity_id
_entity_poly.type
_entity_poly.pdbx_seq_one_letter_code
_entity_poly.pdbx_strand_id
1 'polypeptide(L)'
;MKKKTYIDERGYRRYSGSEKLVHRHQAEKMLGRKLRKSEVVHHKDRNKLNNNPNNLWVFPNQAAHDRVHKIDARRHGKKISYKGFDQKEESGCLITICLLIGILGVTFLLI
;
A
#
# COMPACT_ATOMS: atom_id res chain seq x y z
N MET A 1 27.18 0.54 -3.39
CA MET A 1 26.10 0.95 -4.32
C MET A 1 24.74 0.76 -3.66
N LYS A 2 23.84 1.75 -3.72
CA LYS A 2 22.42 1.54 -3.33
C LYS A 2 21.80 0.59 -4.36
N LYS A 3 21.13 -0.47 -3.90
CA LYS A 3 20.35 -1.35 -4.79
C LYS A 3 19.21 -0.53 -5.40
N LYS A 4 19.09 -0.56 -6.74
CA LYS A 4 17.97 0.08 -7.43
C LYS A 4 16.67 -0.66 -7.11
N THR A 5 15.57 0.07 -6.96
CA THR A 5 14.25 -0.49 -6.66
C THR A 5 13.17 0.16 -7.53
N TYR A 6 12.06 -0.55 -7.74
CA TYR A 6 10.87 -0.04 -8.41
C TYR A 6 9.59 -0.47 -7.68
N ILE A 7 8.43 0.12 -8.01
CA ILE A 7 7.12 -0.24 -7.44
C ILE A 7 6.38 -1.09 -8.49
N ASP A 8 5.92 -2.28 -8.09
CA ASP A 8 5.15 -3.17 -8.98
C ASP A 8 3.67 -2.74 -9.10
N GLU A 9 2.95 -3.38 -10.03
CA GLU A 9 1.52 -3.17 -10.26
C GLU A 9 0.65 -3.39 -9.00
N ARG A 10 1.15 -4.13 -8.00
CA ARG A 10 0.47 -4.44 -6.74
C ARG A 10 0.82 -3.46 -5.62
N GLY A 11 1.64 -2.44 -5.92
CA GLY A 11 2.06 -1.40 -4.99
C GLY A 11 3.21 -1.79 -4.06
N TYR A 12 3.93 -2.88 -4.35
CA TYR A 12 5.08 -3.32 -3.54
C TYR A 12 6.40 -2.87 -4.14
N ARG A 13 7.34 -2.50 -3.27
CA ARG A 13 8.72 -2.21 -3.68
C ARG A 13 9.50 -3.50 -3.96
N ARG A 14 10.18 -3.57 -5.11
CA ARG A 14 11.05 -4.68 -5.54
C ARG A 14 12.46 -4.20 -5.85
N TYR A 15 13.45 -5.08 -5.66
CA TYR A 15 14.81 -4.84 -6.14
C TYR A 15 14.91 -5.06 -7.64
N SER A 16 15.37 -4.04 -8.37
CA SER A 16 15.61 -4.15 -9.81
C SER A 16 16.63 -5.26 -10.10
N GLY A 17 16.32 -6.15 -11.03
CA GLY A 17 17.20 -7.23 -11.51
C GLY A 17 17.00 -8.58 -10.80
N SER A 18 16.64 -8.58 -9.52
CA SER A 18 16.33 -9.84 -8.79
C SER A 18 14.83 -10.08 -8.59
N GLU A 19 14.01 -9.07 -8.83
CA GLU A 19 12.55 -9.09 -8.64
C GLU A 19 12.09 -9.39 -7.20
N LYS A 20 13.03 -9.46 -6.25
CA LYS A 20 12.76 -9.77 -4.84
C LYS A 20 12.03 -8.64 -4.15
N LEU A 21 10.96 -8.98 -3.43
CA LEU A 21 10.20 -8.06 -2.59
C LEU A 21 11.07 -7.48 -1.45
N VAL A 22 11.10 -6.16 -1.35
CA VAL A 22 11.93 -5.45 -0.37
C VAL A 22 11.47 -5.76 1.06
N HIS A 23 10.17 -5.73 1.36
CA HIS A 23 9.66 -6.03 2.70
C HIS A 23 10.05 -7.44 3.16
N ARG A 24 9.98 -8.45 2.28
CA ARG A 24 10.42 -9.81 2.62
C ARG A 24 11.92 -9.86 2.92
N HIS A 25 12.74 -9.18 2.11
CA HIS A 25 14.18 -9.13 2.37
C HIS A 25 14.52 -8.41 3.68
N GLN A 26 13.81 -7.32 4.02
CA GLN A 26 14.01 -6.61 5.28
C GLN A 26 13.57 -7.46 6.48
N ALA A 27 12.48 -8.22 6.35
CA ALA A 27 12.07 -9.19 7.37
C ALA A 27 13.10 -10.32 7.56
N GLU A 28 13.70 -10.85 6.48
CA GLU A 28 14.79 -11.83 6.60
C GLU A 28 15.99 -11.27 7.36
N LYS A 29 16.38 -10.02 7.07
CA LYS A 29 17.48 -9.35 7.77
C LYS A 29 17.19 -9.19 9.26
N MET A 30 15.97 -8.76 9.59
CA MET A 30 15.50 -8.62 10.96
C MET A 30 15.57 -9.94 11.73
N LEU A 31 15.19 -11.05 11.07
CA LEU A 31 15.20 -12.39 11.68
C LEU A 31 16.59 -13.04 11.72
N GLY A 32 17.58 -12.49 11.01
CA GLY A 32 18.90 -13.13 10.83
C GLY A 32 18.86 -14.44 10.04
N ARG A 33 17.74 -14.76 9.38
CA ARG A 33 17.55 -15.99 8.60
C ARG A 33 16.62 -15.79 7.41
N LYS A 34 16.61 -16.74 6.47
CA LYS A 34 15.62 -16.76 5.39
C LYS A 34 14.21 -17.01 5.94
N LEU A 35 13.22 -16.39 5.28
CA LEU A 35 11.82 -16.69 5.53
C LEU A 35 11.52 -18.10 5.03
N ARG A 36 10.78 -18.87 5.81
CA ARG A 36 10.21 -20.15 5.40
C ARG A 36 9.16 -19.91 4.32
N LYS A 37 8.90 -20.93 3.50
CA LYS A 37 7.90 -20.85 2.41
C LYS A 37 6.51 -20.48 2.92
N SER A 38 6.15 -20.91 4.13
CA SER A 38 4.85 -20.60 4.74
C SER A 38 4.78 -19.19 5.36
N GLU A 39 5.92 -18.55 5.64
CA GLU A 39 5.93 -17.28 6.38
C GLU A 39 5.47 -16.10 5.51
N VAL A 40 4.53 -15.32 6.06
CA VAL A 40 3.90 -14.17 5.42
C VAL A 40 4.27 -12.90 6.16
N VAL A 41 4.56 -11.83 5.43
CA VAL A 41 4.97 -10.55 6.01
C VAL A 41 3.84 -9.54 5.87
N HIS A 42 3.55 -8.83 6.95
CA HIS A 42 2.49 -7.82 7.05
C HIS A 42 3.08 -6.46 7.42
N HIS A 43 2.51 -5.39 6.88
CA HIS A 43 2.85 -4.01 7.22
C HIS A 43 1.89 -3.48 8.29
N LYS A 44 2.39 -3.19 9.50
CA LYS A 44 1.58 -2.76 10.66
C LYS A 44 0.82 -1.46 10.37
N ASP A 45 1.48 -0.51 9.71
CA ASP A 45 0.89 0.77 9.32
C ASP A 45 0.06 0.70 8.02
N ARG A 46 -0.04 -0.50 7.41
CA ARG A 46 -0.70 -0.76 6.13
C ARG A 46 -0.10 -0.04 4.92
N ASN A 47 1.00 0.69 5.07
CA ASN A 47 1.73 1.29 3.97
C ASN A 47 2.75 0.30 3.39
N LYS A 48 2.44 -0.26 2.21
CA LYS A 48 3.30 -1.23 1.48
C LYS A 48 4.71 -0.69 1.18
N LEU A 49 4.87 0.64 1.16
CA LEU A 49 6.14 1.31 0.89
C LEU A 49 6.96 1.58 2.16
N ASN A 50 6.39 1.45 3.36
CA ASN A 50 7.14 1.53 4.62
C ASN A 50 7.78 0.16 4.96
N ASN A 51 9.00 -0.04 4.47
CA ASN A 51 9.75 -1.30 4.61
C ASN A 51 10.71 -1.30 5.83
N ASN A 52 10.49 -0.42 6.81
CA ASN A 52 11.27 -0.45 8.05
C ASN A 52 11.00 -1.79 8.77
N PRO A 53 12.03 -2.55 9.19
CA PRO A 53 11.85 -3.80 9.95
C PRO A 53 10.86 -3.69 11.12
N ASN A 54 10.87 -2.58 11.85
CA ASN A 54 9.96 -2.36 12.98
C ASN A 54 8.49 -2.21 12.57
N ASN A 55 8.22 -1.90 11.30
CA ASN A 55 6.88 -1.83 10.72
C ASN A 55 6.40 -3.20 10.17
N LEU A 56 7.25 -4.22 10.18
CA LEU A 56 6.93 -5.53 9.61
C LEU A 56 6.57 -6.53 10.71
N TRP A 57 5.53 -7.33 10.46
CA TRP A 57 5.24 -8.54 11.22
C TRP A 57 5.40 -9.76 10.33
N VAL A 58 5.98 -10.83 10.88
CA VAL A 58 6.12 -12.12 10.20
C VAL A 58 5.19 -13.12 10.87
N PHE A 59 4.28 -13.69 10.10
CA PHE A 59 3.37 -14.73 10.53
C PHE A 59 3.83 -16.10 10.04
N PRO A 60 3.60 -17.18 10.81
CA PRO A 60 4.04 -18.53 10.44
C PRO A 60 3.33 -19.09 9.19
N ASN A 61 2.13 -18.59 8.89
CA ASN A 61 1.28 -19.01 7.77
C ASN A 61 0.24 -17.93 7.41
N GLN A 62 -0.41 -18.14 6.26
CA GLN A 62 -1.46 -17.25 5.74
C GLN A 62 -2.67 -17.18 6.68
N ALA A 63 -3.07 -18.29 7.32
CA ALA A 63 -4.21 -18.28 8.23
C ALA A 63 -3.98 -17.36 9.45
N ALA A 64 -2.76 -17.30 9.98
CA ALA A 64 -2.39 -16.39 11.06
C ALA A 64 -2.39 -14.92 10.62
N HIS A 65 -1.87 -14.66 9.43
CA HIS A 65 -1.91 -13.35 8.80
C HIS A 65 -3.36 -12.86 8.58
N ASP A 66 -4.24 -13.73 8.07
CA ASP A 66 -5.63 -13.38 7.78
C ASP A 66 -6.44 -13.04 9.03
N ARG A 67 -6.09 -13.58 10.20
CA ARG A 67 -6.70 -13.18 11.48
C ARG A 67 -6.45 -11.71 11.78
N VAL A 68 -5.26 -11.19 11.47
CA VAL A 68 -4.94 -9.76 11.66
C VAL A 68 -5.70 -8.91 10.65
N HIS A 69 -5.82 -9.35 9.39
CA HIS A 69 -6.66 -8.65 8.41
C HIS A 69 -8.13 -8.54 8.82
N LYS A 70 -8.68 -9.54 9.52
CA LYS A 70 -10.05 -9.44 10.09
C LYS A 70 -10.16 -8.35 11.15
N ILE A 71 -9.13 -8.19 11.98
CA ILE A 71 -9.07 -7.13 12.99
C ILE A 71 -8.94 -5.76 12.30
N ASP A 72 -8.04 -5.64 11.33
CA ASP A 72 -7.85 -4.39 10.57
C ASP A 72 -9.10 -4.01 9.78
N ALA A 73 -9.80 -4.98 9.20
CA ALA A 73 -11.04 -4.73 8.46
C ALA A 73 -12.12 -4.13 9.37
N ARG A 74 -12.19 -4.54 10.64
CA ARG A 74 -13.11 -3.97 11.64
C ARG A 74 -12.72 -2.53 12.03
N ARG A 75 -11.42 -2.23 12.06
CA ARG A 75 -10.91 -0.92 12.49
C ARG A 75 -10.85 0.12 11.36
N HIS A 76 -10.63 -0.32 10.14
CA HIS A 76 -10.24 0.54 9.03
C HIS A 76 -10.97 0.24 7.71
N GLY A 77 -11.91 -0.71 7.72
CA GLY A 77 -12.63 -1.13 6.54
C GLY A 77 -11.92 -2.23 5.74
N LYS A 78 -12.75 -3.06 5.08
CA LYS A 78 -12.30 -4.26 4.38
C LYS A 78 -11.35 -3.95 3.21
N LYS A 79 -11.59 -2.88 2.45
CA LYS A 79 -10.77 -2.51 1.29
C LYS A 79 -9.33 -2.22 1.69
N ILE A 80 -9.14 -1.37 2.71
CA ILE A 80 -7.83 -0.91 3.18
C ILE A 80 -7.06 -2.06 3.83
N SER A 81 -7.74 -2.92 4.59
CA SER A 81 -7.11 -4.07 5.25
C SER A 81 -6.31 -4.94 4.26
N TYR A 82 -6.91 -5.33 3.13
CA TYR A 82 -6.25 -6.23 2.17
C TYR A 82 -5.39 -5.52 1.13
N LYS A 83 -5.78 -4.31 0.69
CA LYS A 83 -5.06 -3.58 -0.36
C LYS A 83 -3.91 -2.73 0.18
N GLY A 84 -3.81 -2.55 1.50
CA GLY A 84 -2.92 -1.56 2.10
C GLY A 84 -3.39 -0.13 1.83
N PHE A 85 -2.58 0.83 2.25
CA PHE A 85 -2.75 2.24 1.95
C PHE A 85 -2.36 2.50 0.50
N ASP A 86 -3.33 2.83 -0.35
CA ASP A 86 -3.11 3.28 -1.71
C ASP A 86 -3.15 4.81 -1.74
N GLN A 87 -2.03 5.44 -2.07
CA GLN A 87 -1.96 6.91 -2.18
C GLN A 87 -2.74 7.43 -3.41
N LYS A 88 -3.23 6.57 -4.30
CA LYS A 88 -3.94 6.98 -5.52
C LYS A 88 -5.40 7.45 -5.32
N GLU A 89 -5.90 7.50 -4.08
CA GLU A 89 -7.30 7.84 -3.78
C GLU A 89 -7.62 9.35 -3.61
N GLU A 90 -6.77 10.26 -4.11
CA GLU A 90 -7.03 11.72 -4.09
C GLU A 90 -7.10 12.37 -5.50
N SER A 91 -7.78 11.75 -6.47
CA SER A 91 -8.05 12.40 -7.75
C SER A 91 -9.52 12.24 -8.14
N GLY A 92 -10.41 12.93 -7.43
CA GLY A 92 -11.85 12.82 -7.66
C GLY A 92 -12.71 14.00 -7.23
N CYS A 93 -12.16 15.21 -7.04
CA CYS A 93 -12.99 16.37 -6.67
C CYS A 93 -12.58 17.69 -7.34
N LEU A 94 -11.28 17.93 -7.60
CA LEU A 94 -10.87 19.19 -8.25
C LEU A 94 -11.42 19.38 -9.67
N ILE A 95 -11.76 18.29 -10.37
CA ILE A 95 -12.25 18.34 -11.76
C ILE A 95 -13.74 18.73 -11.80
N THR A 96 -14.50 18.48 -10.73
CA THR A 96 -15.94 18.78 -10.66
C THR A 96 -16.21 20.26 -10.41
N ILE A 97 -15.30 20.96 -9.73
CA ILE A 97 -15.44 22.39 -9.41
C ILE A 97 -15.30 23.25 -10.67
N CYS A 98 -14.43 22.90 -11.61
CA CYS A 98 -14.22 23.69 -12.84
C CYS A 98 -15.43 23.67 -13.80
N LEU A 99 -16.24 22.59 -13.81
CA LEU A 99 -17.39 22.50 -14.71
C LEU A 99 -18.60 23.34 -14.25
N LEU A 100 -18.75 23.58 -12.94
CA LEU A 100 -19.86 24.35 -12.39
C LEU A 100 -19.67 25.87 -12.53
N ILE A 101 -18.42 26.33 -12.53
CA ILE A 101 -18.10 27.76 -12.67
C ILE A 101 -18.27 28.23 -14.13
N GLY A 102 -18.06 27.33 -15.10
CA GLY A 102 -18.20 27.64 -16.53
C GLY A 102 -19.64 27.80 -17.03
N ILE A 103 -20.62 27.14 -16.39
CA ILE A 103 -22.03 27.19 -16.83
C ILE A 103 -22.76 28.41 -16.25
N LEU A 104 -22.43 28.85 -15.02
CA LEU A 104 -23.02 30.06 -14.42
C LEU A 104 -22.52 31.37 -15.06
N GLY A 105 -21.29 31.38 -15.61
CA GLY A 105 -20.69 32.59 -16.18
C GLY A 105 -21.25 33.02 -17.54
N VAL A 106 -21.86 32.11 -18.30
CA VAL A 106 -22.37 32.39 -19.65
C VAL A 106 -23.84 32.84 -19.61
N THR A 107 -24.59 32.51 -18.55
CA THR A 107 -26.00 32.89 -18.42
C THR A 107 -26.21 34.28 -17.81
N PHE A 108 -25.19 34.89 -17.20
CA PHE A 108 -25.31 36.18 -16.51
C PHE A 108 -24.79 37.39 -17.32
N LEU A 109 -24.32 37.18 -18.56
CA LEU A 109 -23.81 38.26 -19.43
C LEU A 109 -24.63 38.42 -20.72
N LEU A 110 -25.93 38.12 -20.67
CA LEU A 110 -26.90 38.33 -21.76
C LEU A 110 -28.19 39.02 -21.27
N ILE A 111 -28.09 39.88 -20.25
CA ILE A 111 -29.14 40.84 -19.88
C ILE A 111 -28.49 42.21 -19.66
#